data_AF-A0A1Y2NTI9-F1
#
_entry.id   AF-A0A1Y2NTI9-F1
#
_cell.length_a   1.000
_cell.length_b   1.000
_cell.length_c   1.000
_cell.angle_alpha   90.00
_cell.angle_beta   90.00
_cell.angle_gamma   90.00
#
_symmetry.space_group_name_H-M   'P 1'
#
loop_
_entity.id
_entity.type
_entity.pdbx_description
1 polymer ?
#
loop_
_entity_poly.entity_id
_entity_poly.type
_entity_poly.pdbx_seq_one_letter_code
_entity_poly.pdbx_strand_id
1 'polypeptide(L)' 'MTQERAAAKIPIVTSTDGHPYIPAEAAIALLRAIAQSCRNLADDPDCDLLGAAAAIDSEADYLDIRAIERTTIRTE' A
#
# COMPACT_ATOMS: atom_id res chain seq x y z
N MET A 1 -18.62 18.63 7.09
CA MET A 1 -17.21 18.17 7.23
C MET A 1 -16.69 17.95 5.83
N THR A 2 -15.66 18.67 5.40
CA THR A 2 -15.06 18.47 4.07
C THR A 2 -14.25 17.17 4.15
N GLN A 3 -14.69 16.13 3.43
CA GLN A 3 -13.95 14.87 3.38
C GLN A 3 -12.64 15.12 2.63
N GLU A 4 -11.55 15.27 3.39
CA GLU A 4 -10.21 15.34 2.83
C GLU A 4 -9.93 14.05 2.06
N ARG A 5 -9.54 14.15 0.78
CA ARG A 5 -9.26 12.98 -0.04
C ARG A 5 -8.10 12.22 0.59
N ALA A 6 -8.24 10.90 0.79
CA ALA A 6 -7.16 10.06 1.30
C ALA A 6 -5.86 10.21 0.47
N ALA A 7 -6.01 10.41 -0.84
CA ALA A 7 -4.90 10.69 -1.76
C ALA A 7 -4.07 11.94 -1.39
N ALA A 8 -4.65 12.92 -0.71
CA ALA A 8 -3.94 14.13 -0.26
C ALA A 8 -2.97 13.85 0.91
N LYS A 9 -3.07 12.68 1.55
CA LYS A 9 -2.24 12.28 2.69
C LYS A 9 -1.10 11.34 2.32
N ILE A 10 -1.06 10.86 1.07
CA ILE A 10 -0.01 9.96 0.60
C ILE A 10 1.23 10.81 0.30
N PRO A 11 2.37 10.56 0.96
CA PRO A 11 3.58 11.31 0.68
C PRO A 11 4.08 11.01 -0.73
N ILE A 12 4.30 12.07 -1.50
CA ILE A 12 4.95 11.99 -2.81
C ILE A 12 6.34 12.62 -2.65
N VAL A 13 7.38 11.84 -2.93
CA VAL A 13 8.77 12.27 -2.89
C VAL A 13 9.30 12.41 -4.31
N THR A 14 10.15 13.39 -4.57
CA THR A 14 10.84 13.51 -5.87
C THR A 14 12.20 12.84 -5.74
N SER A 15 12.53 11.92 -6.64
CA SER A 15 13.84 11.25 -6.67
C SER A 15 14.85 12.06 -7.49
N THR A 16 16.10 11.58 -7.53
CA THR A 16 17.22 12.23 -8.22
C THR A 16 17.08 12.30 -9.74
N ASP A 17 16.17 11.51 -10.30
CA ASP A 17 15.78 11.53 -11.72
C ASP A 17 14.70 12.59 -12.02
N GLY A 18 14.26 13.35 -11.02
CA GLY A 18 13.24 14.39 -11.15
C GLY A 18 11.81 13.85 -11.24
N HIS A 19 11.60 12.54 -11.12
CA HIS A 19 10.27 11.93 -11.16
C HIS A 19 9.66 11.81 -9.75
N PRO A 20 8.33 11.96 -9.63
CA PRO A 20 7.63 11.74 -8.37
C PRO A 20 7.43 10.24 -8.10
N TYR A 21 7.64 9.85 -6.84
CA TYR A 21 7.50 8.49 -6.34
C TYR A 21 6.71 8.48 -5.03
N ILE A 22 6.07 7.35 -4.75
CA ILE A 22 5.50 7.05 -3.42
C ILE A 22 6.52 6.15 -2.70
N PRO A 23 6.94 6.49 -1.46
CA PRO A 23 7.77 5.61 -0.65
C PRO A 23 7.12 4.24 -0.47
N ALA A 24 7.91 3.16 -0.50
CA ALA A 24 7.38 1.80 -0.42
C ALA A 24 6.60 1.59 0.90
N GLU A 25 7.08 2.14 2.00
CA GLU A 25 6.43 2.04 3.32
C GLU A 25 5.05 2.70 3.30
N ALA A 26 4.92 3.83 2.60
CA ALA A 26 3.65 4.53 2.46
C ALA A 26 2.66 3.76 1.58
N ALA A 27 3.14 3.13 0.49
CA ALA A 27 2.33 2.27 -0.36
C ALA A 27 1.85 1.02 0.41
N ILE A 28 2.74 0.38 1.18
CA ILE A 28 2.42 -0.77 2.03
C ILE A 28 1.37 -0.39 3.07
N ALA A 29 1.56 0.73 3.77
CA ALA A 29 0.60 1.21 4.77
C ALA A 29 -0.79 1.45 4.17
N LEU A 30 -0.86 1.99 2.96
CA LEU A 30 -2.12 2.17 2.23
C LEU A 30 -2.78 0.82 1.89
N LEU A 31 -2.02 -0.14 1.35
CA LEU A 31 -2.54 -1.46 1.02
C LEU A 31 -3.12 -2.15 2.26
N ARG A 32 -2.41 -2.10 3.40
CA ARG A 32 -2.92 -2.64 4.68
C ARG A 32 -4.19 -1.95 5.15
N ALA A 33 -4.30 -0.63 4.98
CA ALA A 33 -5.51 0.11 5.33
C ALA A 33 -6.70 -0.31 4.46
N ILE A 34 -6.48 -0.56 3.16
CA ILE A 34 -7.53 -1.07 2.26
C ILE A 34 -7.94 -2.49 2.67
N ALA A 35 -6.98 -3.39 2.93
CA ALA A 35 -7.29 -4.75 3.41
C ALA A 35 -8.08 -4.74 4.72
N GLN A 36 -7.75 -3.83 5.65
CA GLN A 36 -8.52 -3.64 6.87
C GLN A 36 -9.94 -3.13 6.58
N SER A 37 -10.11 -2.21 5.64
CA SER A 37 -11.44 -1.75 5.22
C SER A 37 -12.26 -2.87 4.60
N CYS A 38 -11.65 -3.75 3.80
CA CYS A 38 -12.31 -4.93 3.26
C CYS A 38 -12.79 -5.85 4.38
N ARG A 39 -11.93 -6.14 5.38
CA ARG A 39 -12.32 -6.92 6.57
C ARG A 39 -13.46 -6.29 7.36
N ASN A 40 -13.46 -4.96 7.51
CA ASN A 40 -14.50 -4.23 8.24
C ASN A 40 -15.86 -4.22 7.53
N LEU A 41 -15.90 -4.47 6.22
CA LEU A 41 -17.10 -4.46 5.40
C LEU A 41 -17.54 -5.86 4.96
N ALA A 42 -16.85 -6.90 5.43
CA ALA A 42 -17.03 -8.30 5.01
C ALA A 42 -18.33 -8.96 5.52
N ASP A 43 -19.33 -8.17 5.90
CA ASP A 43 -20.63 -8.66 6.38
C ASP A 43 -21.50 -9.21 5.23
N ASP A 44 -21.14 -8.94 3.98
CA ASP A 44 -21.84 -9.42 2.79
C ASP A 44 -21.26 -10.77 2.30
N PRO A 45 -22.03 -11.89 2.40
CA PRO A 45 -21.57 -13.20 1.97
C PRO A 45 -21.45 -13.37 0.45
N ASP A 46 -22.06 -12.49 -0.35
CA ASP A 46 -21.97 -12.52 -1.83
C ASP A 46 -20.77 -11.70 -2.35
N CYS A 47 -20.09 -10.98 -1.47
CA CYS A 47 -18.89 -10.20 -1.77
C CYS A 47 -17.68 -10.75 -1.00
N ASP A 48 -16.75 -11.41 -1.69
CA ASP A 48 -15.54 -11.98 -1.06
C ASP A 48 -14.50 -10.91 -0.71
N LEU A 49 -14.85 -10.05 0.24
CA LEU A 49 -13.97 -9.01 0.77
C LEU A 49 -12.87 -9.60 1.66
N LEU A 50 -13.07 -10.79 2.23
CA LEU A 50 -12.02 -11.49 2.98
C LEU A 50 -10.92 -12.00 2.05
N GLY A 51 -11.29 -12.62 0.92
CA GLY A 51 -10.35 -13.01 -0.14
C GLY A 51 -9.64 -11.80 -0.74
N ALA A 52 -10.37 -10.71 -0.99
CA ALA A 52 -9.75 -9.45 -1.43
C ALA A 52 -8.74 -8.91 -0.41
N ALA A 53 -9.07 -8.91 0.88
CA ALA A 53 -8.15 -8.49 1.94
C ALA A 53 -6.88 -9.35 1.97
N ALA A 54 -7.01 -10.68 1.86
CA ALA A 54 -5.89 -11.61 1.85
C ALA A 54 -4.97 -11.43 0.62
N ALA A 55 -5.55 -11.17 -0.55
CA ALA A 55 -4.79 -10.87 -1.75
C ALA A 55 -4.01 -9.55 -1.62
N ILE A 56 -4.64 -8.50 -1.08
CA ILE A 56 -4.00 -7.21 -0.85
C ILE A 56 -2.86 -7.33 0.18
N ASP A 57 -3.06 -8.12 1.23
CA ASP A 57 -2.01 -8.41 2.22
C ASP A 57 -0.80 -9.08 1.56
N SER A 58 -1.03 -10.06 0.67
CA SER A 58 0.04 -10.78 -0.03
C SER A 58 0.84 -9.86 -0.96
N GLU A 59 0.18 -8.94 -1.66
CA GLU A 59 0.85 -7.95 -2.50
C GLU A 59 1.65 -6.93 -1.67
N ALA A 60 1.14 -6.56 -0.50
CA ALA A 60 1.87 -5.70 0.43
C ALA A 60 3.15 -6.38 0.96
N ASP A 61 3.07 -7.67 1.29
CA ASP A 61 4.25 -8.48 1.67
C ASP A 61 5.27 -8.57 0.53
N TYR A 62 4.80 -8.83 -0.70
CA TYR A 62 5.67 -8.90 -1.86
C TYR A 62 6.38 -7.57 -2.14
N LEU A 63 5.67 -6.44 -2.00
CA LEU A 63 6.26 -5.11 -2.16
C LEU A 63 7.35 -4.83 -1.10
N ASP A 64 7.13 -5.24 0.15
CA ASP A 64 8.10 -5.09 1.23
C ASP A 64 9.40 -5.84 0.93
N ILE A 65 9.29 -7.11 0.50
CA ILE A 65 10.45 -7.92 0.08
C ILE A 65 11.24 -7.23 -1.03
N ARG A 66 10.55 -6.73 -2.07
CA ARG A 66 11.21 -6.03 -3.18
C ARG A 66 11.86 -4.71 -2.77
N ALA A 67 11.28 -4.00 -1.80
CA ALA A 67 11.86 -2.77 -1.29
C ALA A 67 13.18 -3.05 -0.54
N ILE A 68 13.23 -4.16 0.22
CA ILE A 68 14.45 -4.64 0.90
C ILE A 68 15.52 -5.04 -0.12
N GLU A 69 15.16 -5.80 -1.15
CA GLU A 69 16.10 -6.20 -2.22
C GLU A 69 16.75 -4.97 -2.88
N ARG A 70 15.97 -3.92 -3.16
CA ARG A 70 16.45 -2.71 -3.83
C ARG A 70 17.27 -1.78 -2.95
N THR A 71 17.15 -1.86 -1.63
CA THR A 71 17.97 -1.08 -0.69
C THR A 71 19.26 -1.80 -0.29
N THR A 72 19.25 -3.13 -0.27
CA THR A 72 20.42 -3.96 0.09
C THR A 72 21.49 -4.02 -1.01
N ILE A 73 21.10 -3.88 -2.29
CA ILE A 73 22.03 -3.97 -3.44
C ILE A 73 22.85 -2.67 -3.66
N ARG A 74 22.57 -1.59 -2.91
CA ARG A 74 23.19 -0.25 -3.12
C ARG A 74 24.49 0.01 -2.35
N THR A 75 25.10 -1.01 -1.77
CA THR A 75 26.43 -0.94 -1.14
C THR A 75 27.45 -1.71 -1.96
N GLU A 76 27.87 -1.17 -3.10
CA GLU A 76 29.16 -1.43 -3.77
C GLU A 76 29.66 -0.16 -4.45
#